data_AF-A0AAV5W0A6-F1
#
_entry.id   AF-A0AAV5W0A6-F1
#
_cell.length_a   1.000
_cell.length_b   1.000
_cell.length_c   1.000
_cell.angle_alpha   90.00
_cell.angle_beta   90.00
_cell.angle_gamma   90.00
#
_symmetry.space_group_name_H-M   'P 1'
#
loop_
_entity.id
_entity.type
_entity.pdbx_description
1 polymer ?
#
loop_
_entity_poly.entity_id
_entity_poly.type
_entity_poly.pdbx_seq_one_letter_code
_entity_poly.pdbx_strand_id
1 'polypeptide(L)'
;MNFFKRKFSFADEGENGEISFDEISSSPSSFSLSRMAERVSSTISAPTSPVRSSDTLVRALERSLQPSSNQSSQSYAPDAKTILVIDDDLIDWSKYFRTNGVSKIRVEQANFCDVHLQCTEHTCIVEIKLREGESKHFNIDAFFIGIDASSQSISDRLIRSLISSSIPSINSHSSTISFLSFYDLKKNLRRIRLNDGSPIPFLPSIHYPSFHKFNPTNNFPIVVSIGNVKKGLGKIKVHSIEELTDLEGIINSANRYQEVEVEPFVDIKYDLHVQKVGAVVKSFVRRGICGHWKSNSSAAVLEQVKNSERHLQYLDAISQFLGGCPILSIDILVAKDGKEFVHSMNNRLRYFGESQEEDRRATSSLLTQILFPIKKHN
;
A
#
# COMPACT_ATOMS: atom_id res chain seq x y z
N MET A 1 -30.70 15.14 37.11
CA MET A 1 -30.99 16.49 36.58
C MET A 1 -29.74 17.35 36.73
N ASN A 2 -29.52 18.21 35.73
CA ASN A 2 -28.55 19.32 35.65
C ASN A 2 -27.07 18.99 35.39
N PHE A 3 -26.76 18.87 34.10
CA PHE A 3 -25.43 19.04 33.52
C PHE A 3 -25.01 20.51 33.54
N PHE A 4 -23.84 20.80 34.12
CA PHE A 4 -23.18 22.11 34.03
C PHE A 4 -22.51 22.28 32.66
N LYS A 5 -22.99 23.26 31.87
CA LYS A 5 -22.26 23.89 30.77
C LYS A 5 -21.28 24.92 31.35
N ARG A 6 -19.99 24.85 31.01
CA ARG A 6 -19.10 26.01 31.10
C ARG A 6 -18.79 26.52 29.69
N LYS A 7 -19.21 27.75 29.44
CA LYS A 7 -18.69 28.63 28.38
C LYS A 7 -17.36 29.22 28.88
N PHE A 8 -16.37 29.33 28.01
CA PHE A 8 -15.25 30.25 28.22
C PHE A 8 -15.37 31.38 27.19
N SER A 9 -15.45 32.59 27.71
CA SER A 9 -15.41 33.87 27.01
C SER A 9 -13.96 34.32 26.81
N PHE A 10 -13.70 34.92 25.66
CA PHE A 10 -12.49 35.69 25.38
C PHE A 10 -12.51 37.00 26.18
N ALA A 11 -11.35 37.40 26.70
CA ALA A 11 -11.09 38.74 27.19
C ALA A 11 -9.82 39.25 26.50
N ASP A 12 -9.98 40.45 25.98
CA ASP A 12 -9.08 41.30 25.21
C ASP A 12 -8.35 42.21 26.20
N GLU A 13 -7.03 42.36 26.10
CA GLU A 13 -6.31 43.51 26.66
C GLU A 13 -5.17 43.86 25.68
N GLY A 14 -5.28 45.05 25.07
CA GLY A 14 -4.25 45.66 24.25
C GLY A 14 -3.38 46.63 25.04
N GLU A 15 -2.21 46.97 24.48
CA GLU A 15 -1.84 48.34 24.06
C GLU A 15 -0.35 48.41 23.69
N ASN A 16 -0.12 48.90 22.46
CA ASN A 16 0.89 49.85 22.01
C ASN A 16 2.33 49.84 22.57
N GLY A 17 3.27 49.60 21.66
CA GLY A 17 4.66 50.04 21.77
C GLY A 17 5.39 49.86 20.42
N GLU A 18 5.43 50.91 19.60
CA GLU A 18 6.35 51.02 18.47
C GLU A 18 7.80 51.08 18.98
N ILE A 19 8.74 50.35 18.35
CA ILE A 19 10.17 50.71 18.24
C ILE A 19 10.77 50.07 16.97
N SER A 20 11.57 50.90 16.30
CA SER A 20 12.39 50.84 15.08
C SER A 20 12.98 49.52 14.55
N PHE A 21 13.04 49.47 13.22
CA PHE A 21 14.01 48.70 12.42
C PHE A 21 15.41 49.34 12.51
N ASP A 22 16.41 48.56 12.89
CA ASP A 22 17.79 48.68 12.40
C ASP A 22 18.51 47.33 12.52
N GLU A 23 19.32 47.04 11.52
CA GLU A 23 20.13 45.83 11.34
C GLU A 23 21.14 45.60 12.47
N ILE A 24 21.47 44.33 12.78
CA ILE A 24 22.85 43.82 12.90
C ILE A 24 22.81 42.29 13.12
N SER A 25 23.72 41.63 12.40
CA SER A 25 24.11 40.23 12.44
C SER A 25 24.56 39.71 13.82
N SER A 26 24.11 38.51 14.19
CA SER A 26 24.92 37.44 14.81
C SER A 26 24.04 36.30 15.33
N SER A 27 24.45 35.06 15.03
CA SER A 27 23.84 33.83 15.56
C SER A 27 24.00 33.75 17.09
N PRO A 28 23.01 33.18 17.81
CA PRO A 28 23.39 32.12 18.74
C PRO A 28 22.42 30.93 18.80
N SER A 29 23.05 29.83 19.17
CA SER A 29 22.54 28.48 19.44
C SER A 29 21.59 28.35 20.63
N SER A 30 20.79 27.27 20.57
CA SER A 30 20.11 26.55 21.67
C SER A 30 18.70 27.02 22.08
N PHE A 31 17.69 26.49 21.38
CA PHE A 31 16.35 26.32 21.95
C PHE A 31 16.19 24.89 22.44
N SER A 32 16.09 24.71 23.76
CA SER A 32 15.93 23.42 24.42
C SER A 32 14.46 22.97 24.39
N LEU A 33 14.14 21.97 23.57
CA LEU A 33 12.80 21.37 23.42
C LEU A 33 12.35 20.51 24.61
N SER A 34 13.18 20.39 25.65
CA SER A 34 12.95 19.46 26.77
C SER A 34 11.77 19.82 27.68
N ARG A 35 11.16 21.01 27.54
CA ARG A 35 10.08 21.48 28.44
C ARG A 35 8.65 21.39 27.89
N MET A 36 8.44 20.89 26.67
CA MET A 36 7.09 20.70 26.10
C MET A 36 6.57 19.25 26.16
N ALA A 37 7.37 18.29 26.61
CA ALA A 37 7.04 16.86 26.52
C ALA A 37 6.18 16.29 27.66
N GLU A 38 5.82 17.06 28.68
CA GLU A 38 5.21 16.50 29.90
C GLU A 38 3.68 16.54 30.01
N ARG A 39 2.94 17.01 28.99
CA ARG A 39 1.46 17.01 29.08
C ARG A 39 0.76 16.76 27.75
N VAL A 40 0.75 15.51 27.25
CA VAL A 40 -0.45 14.89 26.61
C VAL A 40 -0.29 13.36 26.64
N SER A 41 -1.07 12.68 27.46
CA SER A 41 -1.30 11.23 27.35
C SER A 41 -2.79 10.96 27.39
N SER A 42 -3.38 10.65 26.24
CA SER A 42 -4.46 9.66 26.05
C SER A 42 -5.02 9.73 24.61
N THR A 43 -4.86 8.64 23.87
CA THR A 43 -5.72 8.17 22.74
C THR A 43 -5.95 9.10 21.55
N ILE A 44 -4.99 9.16 20.60
CA ILE A 44 -5.21 9.63 19.22
C ILE A 44 -4.30 8.83 18.27
N SER A 45 -4.86 8.00 17.40
CA SER A 45 -4.13 7.30 16.33
C SER A 45 -4.24 8.07 15.01
N ALA A 46 -3.18 8.81 14.68
CA ALA A 46 -2.83 9.18 13.30
C ALA A 46 -2.36 7.91 12.55
N PRO A 47 -2.34 7.89 11.19
CA PRO A 47 -1.92 6.70 10.45
C PRO A 47 -0.54 6.27 10.94
N THR A 48 -0.45 5.04 11.42
CA THR A 48 0.65 4.50 12.21
C THR A 48 1.99 4.65 11.48
N SER A 49 2.72 5.71 11.81
CA SER A 49 4.14 5.57 12.11
C SER A 49 4.26 4.79 13.43
N PRO A 50 5.21 3.87 13.60
CA PRO A 50 5.37 3.13 14.84
C PRO A 50 5.58 4.11 16.00
N VAL A 51 5.01 3.78 17.16
CA VAL A 51 5.15 4.51 18.42
C VAL A 51 6.63 4.88 18.63
N ARG A 52 6.95 6.16 18.50
CA ARG A 52 8.30 6.69 18.73
C ARG A 52 8.50 6.88 20.23
N SER A 53 8.93 5.82 20.93
CA SER A 53 9.68 6.02 22.18
C SER A 53 10.98 6.76 21.86
N SER A 54 11.44 7.64 22.76
CA SER A 54 12.74 8.34 22.64
C SER A 54 13.89 7.38 22.35
N ASP A 55 13.83 6.17 22.92
CA ASP A 55 14.78 5.08 22.69
C ASP A 55 14.82 4.59 21.24
N THR A 56 13.73 4.74 20.47
CA THR A 56 13.67 4.31 19.06
C THR A 56 14.34 5.31 18.14
N LEU A 57 14.29 6.61 18.46
CA LEU A 57 15.00 7.65 17.72
C LEU A 57 16.51 7.61 18.00
N VAL A 58 16.89 7.35 19.25
CA VAL A 58 18.31 7.14 19.61
C VAL A 58 18.86 5.90 18.91
N ARG A 59 18.12 4.78 18.91
CA ARG A 59 18.51 3.57 18.16
C ARG A 59 18.51 3.74 16.64
N ALA A 60 17.64 4.59 16.09
CA ALA A 60 17.62 4.89 14.65
C ALA A 60 18.78 5.81 14.23
N LEU A 61 19.13 6.78 15.08
CA LEU A 61 20.31 7.63 14.92
C LEU A 61 21.62 6.83 15.10
N GLU A 62 21.68 5.93 16.09
CA GLU A 62 22.80 5.01 16.28
C GLU A 62 22.99 4.07 15.08
N ARG A 63 21.90 3.56 14.48
CA ARG A 63 21.97 2.76 13.24
C ARG A 63 22.37 3.58 12.01
N SER A 64 22.10 4.88 11.99
CA SER A 64 22.51 5.78 10.90
C SER A 64 23.96 6.25 11.01
N LEU A 65 24.57 6.13 12.18
CA LEU A 65 25.94 6.57 12.47
C LEU A 65 26.94 5.41 12.58
N GLN A 66 26.47 4.16 12.55
CA GLN A 66 27.34 2.99 12.46
C GLN A 66 27.61 2.65 10.99
N PRO A 67 28.89 2.50 10.57
CA PRO A 67 29.16 1.74 9.35
C PRO A 67 28.52 0.37 9.49
N SER A 68 27.87 -0.11 8.44
CA SER A 68 27.16 -1.39 8.38
C SER A 68 28.12 -2.59 8.46
N SER A 69 28.85 -2.72 9.56
CA SER A 69 29.66 -3.87 9.91
C SER A 69 29.02 -4.56 11.11
N ASN A 70 28.42 -5.73 10.82
CA ASN A 70 27.84 -6.72 11.73
C ASN A 70 26.32 -6.94 11.61
N GLN A 71 25.83 -7.15 10.38
CA GLN A 71 24.90 -8.26 10.22
C GLN A 71 25.72 -9.54 10.41
N SER A 72 25.38 -10.38 11.39
CA SER A 72 25.93 -11.74 11.46
C SER A 72 25.81 -12.38 10.07
N SER A 73 26.93 -12.69 9.43
CA SER A 73 26.96 -13.27 8.09
C SER A 73 26.19 -14.58 8.12
N GLN A 74 24.94 -14.54 7.65
CA GLN A 74 24.10 -15.73 7.58
C GLN A 74 24.79 -16.69 6.62
N SER A 75 25.17 -17.85 7.13
CA SER A 75 25.80 -18.89 6.32
C SER A 75 24.71 -19.54 5.47
N TYR A 76 24.89 -19.50 4.14
CA TYR A 76 23.98 -20.11 3.18
C TYR A 76 24.50 -21.46 2.75
N ALA A 77 23.59 -22.40 2.51
CA ALA A 77 23.95 -23.68 1.93
C ALA A 77 24.49 -23.47 0.50
N PRO A 78 25.40 -24.32 0.00
CA PRO A 78 25.89 -24.22 -1.38
C PRO A 78 24.77 -24.32 -2.44
N ASP A 79 23.68 -25.02 -2.11
CA ASP A 79 22.49 -25.20 -2.93
C ASP A 79 21.32 -24.26 -2.52
N ALA A 80 21.62 -23.19 -1.77
CA ALA A 80 20.59 -22.27 -1.32
C ALA A 80 19.85 -21.61 -2.49
N LYS A 81 18.52 -21.64 -2.39
CA LYS A 81 17.61 -21.03 -3.35
C LYS A 81 17.51 -19.53 -3.12
N THR A 82 17.54 -18.74 -4.19
CA THR A 82 17.55 -17.28 -4.11
C THR A 82 16.18 -16.70 -4.44
N ILE A 83 15.59 -15.94 -3.52
CA ILE A 83 14.36 -15.16 -3.75
C ILE A 83 14.72 -13.69 -3.93
N LEU A 84 14.22 -13.08 -5.01
CA LEU A 84 14.18 -11.63 -5.13
C LEU A 84 12.90 -11.07 -4.50
N VAL A 85 13.04 -10.24 -3.47
CA VAL A 85 11.95 -9.47 -2.89
C VAL A 85 12.02 -8.04 -3.40
N ILE A 86 11.05 -7.65 -4.22
CA ILE A 86 10.90 -6.29 -4.71
C ILE A 86 10.00 -5.52 -3.74
N ASP A 87 10.58 -4.74 -2.85
CA ASP A 87 9.85 -3.95 -1.84
C ASP A 87 10.68 -2.71 -1.42
N ASP A 88 10.22 -1.95 -0.43
CA ASP A 88 11.05 -0.93 0.23
C ASP A 88 11.93 -1.53 1.34
N ASP A 89 12.83 -0.73 1.91
CA ASP A 89 13.76 -1.16 2.96
C ASP A 89 13.16 -1.07 4.38
N LEU A 90 11.87 -0.70 4.52
CA LEU A 90 11.24 -0.55 5.84
C LEU A 90 11.02 -1.90 6.53
N ILE A 91 10.83 -2.95 5.73
CA ILE A 91 10.62 -4.32 6.20
C ILE A 91 11.80 -5.17 5.74
N ASP A 92 12.61 -5.63 6.69
CA ASP A 92 13.61 -6.67 6.41
C ASP A 92 12.89 -8.01 6.19
N TRP A 93 12.76 -8.44 4.93
CA TRP A 93 12.13 -9.72 4.62
C TRP A 93 13.03 -10.91 4.95
N SER A 94 14.36 -10.73 5.00
CA SER A 94 15.32 -11.81 5.30
C SER A 94 15.01 -12.47 6.64
N LYS A 95 14.57 -11.68 7.63
CA LYS A 95 14.28 -12.15 8.99
C LYS A 95 13.21 -13.26 9.04
N TYR A 96 12.28 -13.31 8.08
CA TYR A 96 11.22 -14.33 8.05
C TYR A 96 11.68 -15.66 7.46
N PHE A 97 12.84 -15.69 6.81
CA PHE A 97 13.44 -16.90 6.24
C PHE A 97 14.63 -17.41 7.05
N ARG A 98 14.97 -16.75 8.16
CA ARG A 98 16.08 -17.18 9.02
C ARG A 98 15.70 -18.46 9.75
N THR A 99 16.53 -19.47 9.56
CA THR A 99 16.50 -20.72 10.32
C THR A 99 17.70 -20.77 11.25
N ASN A 100 17.56 -21.45 12.41
CA ASN A 100 18.71 -21.74 13.26
C ASN A 100 19.70 -22.64 12.48
N GLY A 101 20.89 -22.12 12.15
CA GLY A 101 21.91 -22.84 11.38
C GLY A 101 22.11 -22.30 9.95
N VAL A 102 22.34 -23.20 9.00
CA VAL A 102 22.60 -22.86 7.59
C VAL A 102 21.27 -22.63 6.86
N SER A 103 21.12 -21.45 6.25
CA SER A 103 19.90 -21.12 5.51
C SER A 103 19.89 -21.78 4.13
N LYS A 104 18.76 -22.40 3.79
CA LYS A 104 18.49 -22.91 2.43
C LYS A 104 17.91 -21.85 1.50
N ILE A 105 17.54 -20.69 2.05
CA ILE A 105 16.96 -19.57 1.28
C ILE A 105 17.84 -18.35 1.46
N ARG A 106 18.29 -17.79 0.34
CA ARG A 106 18.94 -16.50 0.25
C ARG A 106 17.91 -15.47 -0.19
N VAL A 107 17.74 -14.41 0.60
CA VAL A 107 16.81 -13.32 0.30
C VAL A 107 17.62 -12.14 -0.20
N GLU A 108 17.34 -11.72 -1.43
CA GLU A 108 17.88 -10.50 -2.02
C GLU A 108 16.73 -9.51 -2.14
N GLN A 109 16.88 -8.32 -1.54
CA GLN A 109 15.82 -7.32 -1.47
C GLN A 109 16.29 -6.01 -2.08
N ALA A 110 15.47 -5.44 -2.95
CA ALA A 110 15.71 -4.15 -3.58
C ALA A 110 14.42 -3.56 -4.14
N ASN A 111 14.41 -2.26 -4.40
CA ASN A 111 13.28 -1.61 -5.08
C ASN A 111 13.42 -1.69 -6.61
N PHE A 112 12.35 -1.44 -7.36
CA PHE A 112 12.38 -1.48 -8.83
C PHE A 112 13.41 -0.53 -9.46
N CYS A 113 13.73 0.59 -8.80
CA CYS A 113 14.73 1.55 -9.26
C CYS A 113 16.18 1.05 -9.19
N ASP A 114 16.45 0.08 -8.30
CA ASP A 114 17.80 -0.40 -8.01
C ASP A 114 18.11 -1.74 -8.68
N VAL A 115 17.11 -2.29 -9.38
CA VAL A 115 17.14 -3.61 -10.01
C VAL A 115 17.32 -3.48 -11.52
N HIS A 116 18.34 -4.13 -12.04
CA HIS A 116 18.52 -4.37 -13.47
C HIS A 116 18.36 -5.87 -13.76
N LEU A 117 17.56 -6.21 -14.78
CA LEU A 117 17.19 -7.58 -15.10
C LEU A 117 17.72 -7.98 -16.48
N GLN A 118 18.41 -9.11 -16.53
CA GLN A 118 18.71 -9.83 -17.75
C GLN A 118 17.92 -11.15 -17.75
N CYS A 119 16.89 -11.18 -18.59
CA CYS A 119 15.90 -12.25 -18.65
C CYS A 119 16.08 -13.09 -19.91
N THR A 120 16.15 -14.41 -19.77
CA THR A 120 15.99 -15.39 -20.85
C THR A 120 14.65 -16.11 -20.71
N GLU A 121 14.36 -17.13 -21.52
CA GLU A 121 13.12 -17.92 -21.41
C GLU A 121 13.01 -18.68 -20.06
N HIS A 122 14.13 -19.03 -19.45
CA HIS A 122 14.17 -19.91 -18.26
C HIS A 122 15.01 -19.38 -17.10
N THR A 123 15.78 -18.33 -17.32
CA THR A 123 16.67 -17.77 -16.31
C THR A 123 16.52 -16.26 -16.21
N CYS A 124 16.74 -15.74 -15.03
CA CYS A 124 16.79 -14.31 -14.78
C CYS A 124 18.03 -14.03 -13.93
N ILE A 125 18.95 -13.25 -14.49
CA ILE A 125 20.08 -12.68 -13.77
C ILE A 125 19.66 -11.29 -13.33
N VAL A 126 19.83 -11.04 -12.04
CA VAL A 126 19.51 -9.79 -11.39
C VAL A 126 20.80 -9.10 -11.01
N GLU A 127 20.90 -7.83 -11.35
CA GLU A 127 21.92 -6.91 -10.84
C GLU A 127 21.25 -5.92 -9.89
N ILE A 128 21.75 -5.85 -8.66
CA ILE A 128 21.38 -4.80 -7.70
C ILE A 128 22.58 -3.87 -7.52
N LYS A 129 22.35 -2.57 -7.72
CA LYS A 129 23.35 -1.53 -7.46
C LYS A 129 23.46 -1.27 -5.96
N LEU A 130 24.65 -1.41 -5.41
CA LEU A 130 24.95 -1.04 -4.01
C LEU A 130 25.39 0.42 -3.93
N ARG A 131 25.26 1.01 -2.73
CA ARG A 131 25.59 2.43 -2.50
C ARG A 131 27.06 2.78 -2.75
N GLU A 132 27.95 1.80 -2.74
CA GLU A 132 29.40 1.98 -2.91
C GLU A 132 29.88 1.87 -4.37
N GLY A 133 28.94 1.83 -5.34
CA GLY A 133 29.27 1.68 -6.76
C GLY A 133 29.58 0.24 -7.19
N GLU A 134 29.59 -0.70 -6.24
CA GLU A 134 29.63 -2.13 -6.51
C GLU A 134 28.24 -2.65 -6.92
N SER A 135 28.22 -3.57 -7.89
CA SER A 135 27.01 -4.25 -8.34
C SER A 135 27.05 -5.72 -7.93
N LYS A 136 25.95 -6.20 -7.37
CA LYS A 136 25.79 -7.62 -7.02
C LYS A 136 24.98 -8.33 -8.09
N HIS A 137 25.55 -9.38 -8.67
CA HIS A 137 24.90 -10.21 -9.69
C HIS A 137 24.54 -11.59 -9.14
N PHE A 138 23.32 -12.05 -9.41
CA PHE A 138 22.86 -13.37 -8.98
C PHE A 138 21.71 -13.89 -9.85
N ASN A 139 21.55 -15.21 -9.90
CA ASN A 139 20.35 -15.84 -10.45
C ASN A 139 19.26 -15.93 -9.38
N ILE A 140 18.01 -15.86 -9.81
CA ILE A 140 16.85 -15.99 -8.93
C ILE A 140 16.07 -17.29 -9.22
N ASP A 141 15.59 -17.92 -8.16
CA ASP A 141 14.73 -19.11 -8.21
C ASP A 141 13.26 -18.76 -8.01
N ALA A 142 12.97 -17.62 -7.37
CA ALA A 142 11.62 -17.08 -7.24
C ALA A 142 11.65 -15.55 -7.03
N PHE A 143 10.51 -14.89 -7.23
CA PHE A 143 10.36 -13.48 -6.86
C PHE A 143 9.05 -13.18 -6.11
N PHE A 144 9.07 -12.12 -5.32
CA PHE A 144 7.92 -11.57 -4.59
C PHE A 144 7.87 -10.05 -4.78
N ILE A 145 6.68 -9.49 -4.96
CA ILE A 145 6.53 -8.03 -5.11
C ILE A 145 5.65 -7.51 -3.97
N GLY A 146 6.26 -6.71 -3.09
CA GLY A 146 5.59 -6.03 -2.00
C GLY A 146 4.74 -4.84 -2.47
N ILE A 147 3.86 -4.37 -1.58
CA ILE A 147 2.97 -3.24 -1.86
C ILE A 147 3.72 -1.92 -2.00
N ASP A 148 4.83 -1.77 -1.27
CA ASP A 148 5.61 -0.55 -1.20
C ASP A 148 6.73 -0.49 -2.26
N ALA A 149 6.83 -1.52 -3.11
CA ALA A 149 7.58 -1.45 -4.37
C ALA A 149 7.16 -0.22 -5.20
N SER A 150 8.13 0.62 -5.55
CA SER A 150 7.83 1.87 -6.27
C SER A 150 7.20 1.55 -7.63
N SER A 151 6.09 2.22 -7.94
CA SER A 151 5.48 2.10 -9.27
C SER A 151 6.11 3.16 -10.15
N GLN A 152 6.81 2.73 -11.20
CA GLN A 152 7.40 3.61 -12.19
C GLN A 152 6.93 3.16 -13.57
N SER A 153 7.11 3.99 -14.60
CA SER A 153 6.79 3.61 -15.99
C SER A 153 7.49 2.33 -16.45
N ILE A 154 8.58 1.93 -15.79
CA ILE A 154 9.32 0.70 -16.08
C ILE A 154 8.87 -0.53 -15.28
N SER A 155 8.16 -0.36 -14.14
CA SER A 155 7.85 -1.50 -13.26
C SER A 155 7.07 -2.59 -13.97
N ASP A 156 6.10 -2.21 -14.81
CA ASP A 156 5.25 -3.16 -15.52
C ASP A 156 6.04 -3.94 -16.58
N ARG A 157 7.06 -3.31 -17.19
CA ARG A 157 7.96 -3.99 -18.11
C ARG A 157 8.82 -5.02 -17.40
N LEU A 158 9.40 -4.65 -16.25
CA LEU A 158 10.20 -5.57 -15.43
C LEU A 158 9.37 -6.76 -14.94
N ILE A 159 8.15 -6.52 -14.48
CA ILE A 159 7.23 -7.59 -14.06
C ILE A 159 6.93 -8.53 -15.22
N ARG A 160 6.62 -7.98 -16.41
CA ARG A 160 6.37 -8.81 -17.60
C ARG A 160 7.60 -9.64 -17.97
N SER A 161 8.80 -9.07 -17.91
CA SER A 161 10.04 -9.81 -18.18
C SER A 161 10.27 -10.95 -17.18
N LEU A 162 10.08 -10.73 -15.87
CA LEU A 162 10.18 -11.79 -14.86
C LEU A 162 9.19 -12.93 -15.10
N ILE A 163 7.97 -12.59 -15.53
CA ILE A 163 6.94 -13.57 -15.87
C ILE A 163 7.30 -14.34 -17.14
N SER A 164 7.79 -13.65 -18.18
CA SER A 164 8.24 -14.29 -19.43
C SER A 164 9.43 -15.22 -19.23
N SER A 165 10.26 -15.00 -18.20
CA SER A 165 11.35 -15.91 -17.82
C SER A 165 10.90 -17.14 -17.01
N SER A 166 9.58 -17.34 -16.85
CA SER A 166 9.00 -18.46 -16.11
C SER A 166 9.50 -18.58 -14.66
N ILE A 167 9.99 -17.50 -14.06
CA ILE A 167 10.48 -17.50 -12.66
C ILE A 167 9.29 -17.58 -11.70
N PRO A 168 9.17 -18.61 -10.84
CA PRO A 168 8.08 -18.75 -9.89
C PRO A 168 7.84 -17.49 -9.03
N SER A 169 6.58 -17.20 -8.72
CA SER A 169 6.23 -16.04 -7.89
C SER A 169 4.93 -16.23 -7.10
N ILE A 170 4.81 -15.44 -6.03
CA ILE A 170 3.52 -15.17 -5.38
C ILE A 170 3.17 -13.69 -5.58
N ASN A 171 1.98 -13.37 -6.08
CA ASN A 171 0.98 -14.29 -6.63
C ASN A 171 1.38 -14.88 -8.00
N SER A 172 0.62 -15.87 -8.51
CA SER A 172 0.89 -16.53 -9.79
C SER A 172 1.04 -15.55 -10.96
N HIS A 173 1.76 -15.94 -12.00
CA HIS A 173 1.95 -15.14 -13.21
C HIS A 173 0.64 -14.65 -13.83
N SER A 174 -0.34 -15.54 -13.99
CA SER A 174 -1.65 -15.21 -14.57
C SER A 174 -2.40 -14.17 -13.75
N SER A 175 -2.38 -14.31 -12.42
CA SER A 175 -3.00 -13.31 -11.53
C SER A 175 -2.26 -11.98 -11.60
N THR A 176 -0.92 -11.99 -11.55
CA THR A 176 -0.10 -10.78 -11.64
C THR A 176 -0.31 -10.04 -12.96
N ILE A 177 -0.36 -10.74 -14.10
CA ILE A 177 -0.70 -10.15 -15.40
C ILE A 177 -2.10 -9.54 -15.38
N SER A 178 -3.08 -10.23 -14.79
CA SER A 178 -4.46 -9.71 -14.69
C SER A 178 -4.53 -8.39 -13.93
N PHE A 179 -3.71 -8.22 -12.89
CA PHE A 179 -3.60 -6.95 -12.15
C PHE A 179 -2.85 -5.85 -12.91
N LEU A 180 -1.95 -6.17 -13.84
CA LEU A 180 -1.38 -5.17 -14.76
C LEU A 180 -2.44 -4.59 -15.71
N SER A 181 -3.54 -5.29 -15.92
CA SER A 181 -4.70 -4.86 -16.70
C SER A 181 -5.94 -4.74 -15.81
N PHE A 182 -5.82 -3.98 -14.72
CA PHE A 182 -6.83 -3.89 -13.66
C PHE A 182 -8.26 -3.59 -14.16
N TYR A 183 -8.40 -2.73 -15.18
CA TYR A 183 -9.71 -2.38 -15.73
C TYR A 183 -10.39 -3.53 -16.47
N ASP A 184 -9.63 -4.29 -17.26
CA ASP A 184 -10.15 -5.49 -17.92
C ASP A 184 -10.52 -6.55 -16.88
N LEU A 185 -9.71 -6.69 -15.82
CA LEU A 185 -10.03 -7.54 -14.68
C LEU A 185 -11.35 -7.12 -14.01
N LYS A 186 -11.53 -5.83 -13.65
CA LYS A 186 -12.77 -5.30 -13.05
C LYS A 186 -13.98 -5.54 -13.97
N LYS A 187 -13.83 -5.36 -15.28
CA LYS A 187 -14.88 -5.63 -16.29
C LYS A 187 -15.27 -7.10 -16.35
N ASN A 188 -14.30 -8.01 -16.30
CA ASN A 188 -14.56 -9.46 -16.31
C ASN A 188 -15.23 -9.90 -15.00
N LEU A 189 -14.75 -9.42 -13.86
CA LEU A 189 -15.31 -9.74 -12.55
C LEU A 189 -16.76 -9.27 -12.37
N ARG A 190 -17.17 -8.14 -12.98
CA ARG A 190 -18.57 -7.68 -12.98
C ARG A 190 -19.55 -8.68 -13.63
N ARG A 191 -19.05 -9.60 -14.48
CA ARG A 191 -19.88 -10.63 -15.13
C ARG A 191 -20.06 -11.87 -14.26
N ILE A 192 -19.24 -12.04 -13.23
CA ILE A 192 -19.33 -13.19 -12.32
C ILE A 192 -20.62 -13.09 -11.52
N ARG A 193 -21.22 -14.26 -11.30
CA ARG A 193 -22.32 -14.47 -10.37
C ARG A 193 -21.85 -15.34 -9.23
N LEU A 194 -22.24 -14.94 -8.03
CA LEU A 194 -22.01 -15.70 -6.82
C LEU A 194 -22.93 -16.91 -6.77
N ASN A 195 -22.75 -17.77 -5.77
CA ASN A 195 -23.52 -19.01 -5.62
C ASN A 195 -25.04 -18.77 -5.53
N ASP A 196 -25.44 -17.61 -5.02
CA ASP A 196 -26.84 -17.18 -4.92
C ASP A 196 -27.36 -16.47 -6.19
N GLY A 197 -26.57 -16.42 -7.27
CA GLY A 197 -26.90 -15.75 -8.51
C GLY A 197 -26.75 -14.23 -8.48
N SER A 198 -26.33 -13.64 -7.36
CA SER A 198 -26.15 -12.20 -7.25
C SER A 198 -24.80 -11.73 -7.82
N PRO A 199 -24.70 -10.49 -8.33
CA PRO A 199 -23.43 -9.92 -8.74
C PRO A 199 -22.59 -9.48 -7.53
N ILE A 200 -21.27 -9.39 -7.72
CA ILE A 200 -20.41 -8.62 -6.83
C ILE A 200 -20.72 -7.13 -7.05
N PRO A 201 -21.02 -6.34 -6.00
CA PRO A 201 -21.42 -4.95 -6.14
C PRO A 201 -20.20 -4.05 -6.38
N PHE A 202 -19.59 -4.14 -7.56
CA PHE A 202 -18.49 -3.24 -7.91
C PHE A 202 -18.97 -1.80 -8.06
N LEU A 203 -18.21 -0.85 -7.53
CA LEU A 203 -18.44 0.56 -7.78
C LEU A 203 -18.37 0.82 -9.30
N PRO A 204 -19.40 1.44 -9.91
CA PRO A 204 -19.35 1.77 -11.32
C PRO A 204 -18.27 2.81 -11.55
N SER A 205 -17.52 2.66 -12.64
CA SER A 205 -16.42 3.54 -12.98
C SER A 205 -16.29 3.70 -14.49
N ILE A 206 -15.86 4.89 -14.90
CA ILE A 206 -15.52 5.24 -16.27
C ILE A 206 -13.99 5.31 -16.35
N HIS A 207 -13.42 4.59 -17.30
CA HIS A 207 -11.97 4.53 -17.49
C HIS A 207 -11.58 5.19 -18.80
N TYR A 208 -10.61 6.10 -18.73
CA TYR A 208 -9.96 6.75 -19.85
C TYR A 208 -8.50 6.26 -19.91
N PRO A 209 -8.18 5.28 -20.77
CA PRO A 209 -6.80 4.79 -20.92
C PRO A 209 -5.83 5.88 -21.39
N SER A 210 -6.34 6.84 -22.16
CA SER A 210 -5.62 8.00 -22.69
C SER A 210 -6.56 9.20 -22.64
N PHE A 211 -6.35 10.07 -21.65
CA PHE A 211 -7.27 11.15 -21.34
C PHE A 211 -7.15 12.33 -22.30
N HIS A 212 -8.25 12.71 -22.95
CA HIS A 212 -8.33 13.90 -23.80
C HIS A 212 -9.33 14.93 -23.27
N LYS A 213 -10.51 14.46 -22.87
CA LYS A 213 -11.60 15.25 -22.30
C LYS A 213 -12.54 14.37 -21.49
N PHE A 214 -13.23 14.97 -20.53
CA PHE A 214 -14.35 14.32 -19.84
C PHE A 214 -15.58 14.30 -20.74
N ASN A 215 -16.42 13.27 -20.55
CA ASN A 215 -17.76 13.28 -21.11
C ASN A 215 -18.67 14.17 -20.23
N PRO A 216 -19.63 14.91 -20.83
CA PRO A 216 -20.58 15.70 -20.05
C PRO A 216 -21.31 14.83 -19.03
N THR A 217 -21.33 15.28 -17.78
CA THR A 217 -22.05 14.63 -16.67
C THR A 217 -22.67 15.69 -15.79
N ASN A 218 -23.88 15.41 -15.30
CA ASN A 218 -24.58 16.25 -14.31
C ASN A 218 -24.63 15.58 -12.92
N ASN A 219 -24.06 14.38 -12.80
CA ASN A 219 -24.13 13.58 -11.57
C ASN A 219 -22.94 13.88 -10.68
N PHE A 220 -22.98 15.01 -9.98
CA PHE A 220 -21.98 15.40 -8.99
C PHE A 220 -22.46 15.08 -7.55
N PRO A 221 -21.54 14.86 -6.59
CA PRO A 221 -20.09 14.87 -6.75
C PRO A 221 -19.52 13.56 -7.35
N ILE A 222 -18.39 13.67 -8.03
CA ILE A 222 -17.62 12.54 -8.58
C ILE A 222 -16.21 12.50 -7.98
N VAL A 223 -15.55 11.36 -8.09
CA VAL A 223 -14.16 11.16 -7.72
C VAL A 223 -13.36 10.86 -8.98
N VAL A 224 -12.40 11.72 -9.30
CA VAL A 224 -11.47 11.57 -10.43
C VAL A 224 -10.14 11.06 -9.89
N SER A 225 -9.65 9.94 -10.39
CA SER A 225 -8.33 9.37 -10.08
C SER A 225 -7.42 9.50 -11.29
N ILE A 226 -6.26 10.15 -11.13
CA ILE A 226 -5.33 10.43 -12.22
C ILE A 226 -4.06 9.58 -12.07
N GLY A 227 -3.78 8.76 -13.07
CA GLY A 227 -2.67 7.82 -13.14
C GLY A 227 -2.88 6.54 -12.32
N ASN A 228 -1.81 5.76 -12.16
CA ASN A 228 -1.81 4.58 -11.28
C ASN A 228 -1.70 5.03 -9.82
N VAL A 229 -2.83 5.45 -9.26
CA VAL A 229 -2.93 6.05 -7.93
C VAL A 229 -2.77 5.00 -6.83
N LYS A 230 -1.59 4.94 -6.22
CA LYS A 230 -1.39 4.28 -4.93
C LYS A 230 -1.65 5.27 -3.78
N LYS A 231 -2.19 4.78 -2.65
CA LYS A 231 -2.35 5.54 -1.39
C LYS A 231 -3.23 6.81 -1.49
N GLY A 232 -4.06 6.96 -2.51
CA GLY A 232 -5.01 8.08 -2.65
C GLY A 232 -4.43 9.37 -3.25
N LEU A 233 -3.16 9.35 -3.69
CA LEU A 233 -2.50 10.45 -4.39
C LEU A 233 -3.05 10.63 -5.80
N GLY A 234 -3.57 11.81 -6.15
CA GLY A 234 -4.20 12.01 -7.46
C GLY A 234 -5.67 11.60 -7.54
N LYS A 235 -6.29 11.22 -6.40
CA LYS A 235 -7.76 11.17 -6.28
C LYS A 235 -8.31 12.54 -5.89
N ILE A 236 -9.26 13.08 -6.64
CA ILE A 236 -9.82 14.41 -6.44
C ILE A 236 -11.33 14.27 -6.41
N LYS A 237 -11.98 14.89 -5.43
CA LYS A 237 -13.44 14.98 -5.38
C LYS A 237 -13.86 16.25 -6.08
N VAL A 238 -14.73 16.13 -7.07
CA VAL A 238 -15.21 17.21 -7.93
C VAL A 238 -16.70 17.41 -7.68
N HIS A 239 -17.12 18.64 -7.41
CA HIS A 239 -18.48 19.00 -7.00
C HIS A 239 -19.30 19.69 -8.10
N SER A 240 -18.64 20.22 -9.14
CA SER A 240 -19.31 20.94 -10.23
C SER A 240 -18.66 20.68 -11.59
N ILE A 241 -19.36 21.07 -12.65
CA ILE A 241 -18.85 21.01 -14.03
C ILE A 241 -17.70 21.99 -14.27
N GLU A 242 -17.69 23.11 -13.54
CA GLU A 242 -16.63 24.12 -13.57
C GLU A 242 -15.33 23.53 -13.00
N GLU A 243 -15.39 22.92 -11.81
CA GLU A 243 -14.25 22.22 -11.20
C GLU A 243 -13.74 21.08 -12.11
N LEU A 244 -14.64 20.39 -12.82
CA LEU A 244 -14.26 19.33 -13.76
C LEU A 244 -13.50 19.88 -14.97
N THR A 245 -13.90 21.04 -15.47
CA THR A 245 -13.29 21.72 -16.61
C THR A 245 -11.90 22.27 -16.24
N ASP A 246 -11.76 22.84 -15.04
CA ASP A 246 -10.47 23.26 -14.52
C ASP A 246 -9.53 22.06 -14.36
N LEU A 247 -10.04 20.95 -13.82
CA LEU A 247 -9.27 19.72 -13.68
C LEU A 247 -8.85 19.14 -15.04
N GLU A 248 -9.72 19.19 -16.05
CA GLU A 248 -9.38 18.81 -17.42
C GLU A 248 -8.20 19.63 -17.96
N GLY A 249 -8.20 20.95 -17.74
CA GLY A 249 -7.11 21.84 -18.11
C GLY A 249 -5.79 21.46 -17.42
N ILE A 250 -5.83 21.13 -16.13
CA ILE A 250 -4.65 20.70 -15.36
C ILE A 250 -4.09 19.38 -15.89
N ILE A 251 -4.94 18.38 -16.14
CA ILE A 251 -4.50 17.07 -16.66
C ILE A 251 -3.86 17.26 -18.05
N ASN A 252 -4.49 18.05 -18.92
CA ASN A 252 -4.00 18.32 -20.27
C ASN A 252 -2.68 19.10 -20.32
N SER A 253 -2.43 19.96 -19.33
CA SER A 253 -1.14 20.67 -19.18
C SER A 253 -0.04 19.79 -18.60
N ALA A 254 -0.38 18.86 -17.70
CA ALA A 254 0.60 17.98 -17.07
C ALA A 254 1.08 16.87 -18.03
N ASN A 255 0.16 16.07 -18.57
CA ASN A 255 0.44 15.03 -19.56
C ASN A 255 -0.86 14.49 -20.17
N ARG A 256 -1.09 14.78 -21.47
CA ARG A 256 -2.30 14.43 -22.24
C ARG A 256 -2.52 12.93 -22.47
N TYR A 257 -1.64 12.06 -21.97
CA TYR A 257 -1.75 10.61 -22.15
C TYR A 257 -1.76 9.86 -20.83
N GLN A 258 -2.14 10.54 -19.74
CA GLN A 258 -2.36 9.87 -18.47
C GLN A 258 -3.68 9.08 -18.49
N GLU A 259 -3.65 7.99 -17.75
CA GLU A 259 -4.82 7.19 -17.44
C GLU A 259 -5.69 7.92 -16.41
N VAL A 260 -7.00 7.96 -16.60
CA VAL A 260 -7.93 8.62 -15.67
C VAL A 260 -9.12 7.71 -15.39
N GLU A 261 -9.51 7.57 -14.13
CA GLU A 261 -10.73 6.88 -13.70
C GLU A 261 -11.69 7.86 -13.04
N VAL A 262 -12.97 7.77 -13.39
CA VAL A 262 -14.05 8.56 -12.78
C VAL A 262 -15.04 7.62 -12.12
N GLU A 263 -15.29 7.83 -10.83
CA GLU A 263 -16.21 7.04 -10.00
C GLU A 263 -17.23 7.98 -9.34
N PRO A 264 -18.48 7.55 -9.06
CA PRO A 264 -19.39 8.36 -8.28
C PRO A 264 -18.87 8.50 -6.85
N PHE A 265 -19.09 9.67 -6.25
CA PHE A 265 -18.81 9.84 -4.83
C PHE A 265 -19.80 9.03 -4.00
N VAL A 266 -19.29 8.23 -3.07
CA VAL A 266 -20.10 7.49 -2.09
C VAL A 266 -19.92 8.14 -0.73
N ASP A 267 -21.04 8.58 -0.13
CA ASP A 267 -21.04 9.08 1.24
C ASP A 267 -20.99 7.89 2.21
N ILE A 268 -19.77 7.56 2.66
CA ILE A 268 -19.50 6.37 3.45
C ILE A 268 -19.76 6.57 4.95
N LYS A 269 -20.23 5.51 5.59
CA LYS A 269 -20.25 5.36 7.05
C LYS A 269 -18.91 4.84 7.57
N TYR A 270 -18.32 3.89 6.84
CA TYR A 270 -17.00 3.32 7.07
C TYR A 270 -16.52 2.58 5.82
N ASP A 271 -15.23 2.26 5.77
CA ASP A 271 -14.66 1.37 4.76
C ASP A 271 -14.20 0.06 5.40
N LEU A 272 -14.29 -1.02 4.62
CA LEU A 272 -13.95 -2.38 5.00
C LEU A 272 -12.79 -2.86 4.15
N HIS A 273 -11.75 -3.39 4.78
CA HIS A 273 -10.64 -4.06 4.13
C HIS A 273 -10.71 -5.54 4.46
N VAL A 274 -10.86 -6.40 3.44
CA VAL A 274 -10.87 -7.85 3.63
C VAL A 274 -9.65 -8.42 2.91
N GLN A 275 -8.74 -9.03 3.66
CA GLN A 275 -7.50 -9.60 3.15
C GLN A 275 -7.44 -11.11 3.35
N LYS A 276 -6.89 -11.80 2.35
CA LYS A 276 -6.55 -13.21 2.34
C LYS A 276 -5.05 -13.36 2.23
N VAL A 277 -4.47 -14.15 3.13
CA VAL A 277 -3.06 -14.55 3.09
C VAL A 277 -3.02 -16.08 3.27
N GLY A 278 -2.82 -16.79 2.17
CA GLY A 278 -2.90 -18.24 2.13
C GLY A 278 -4.32 -18.71 2.44
N ALA A 279 -4.48 -19.46 3.53
CA ALA A 279 -5.77 -19.96 4.00
C ALA A 279 -6.47 -19.01 4.98
N VAL A 280 -5.78 -17.99 5.49
CA VAL A 280 -6.31 -17.11 6.54
C VAL A 280 -6.94 -15.88 5.90
N VAL A 281 -8.17 -15.57 6.30
CA VAL A 281 -8.89 -14.36 5.90
C VAL A 281 -9.18 -13.50 7.12
N LYS A 282 -8.91 -12.20 7.01
CA LYS A 282 -9.13 -11.20 8.07
C LYS A 282 -9.88 -9.99 7.50
N SER A 283 -10.82 -9.47 8.26
CA SER A 283 -11.59 -8.27 7.93
C SER A 283 -11.28 -7.14 8.90
N PHE A 284 -11.10 -5.93 8.38
CA PHE A 284 -10.84 -4.72 9.15
C PHE A 284 -11.83 -3.63 8.75
N VAL A 285 -12.42 -2.97 9.74
CA VAL A 285 -13.22 -1.76 9.55
C VAL A 285 -12.32 -0.56 9.81
N ARG A 286 -12.33 0.41 8.89
CA ARG A 286 -11.69 1.70 9.06
C ARG A 286 -12.74 2.81 9.12
N ARG A 287 -12.61 3.68 10.13
CA ARG A 287 -13.47 4.86 10.32
C ARG A 287 -12.63 6.11 10.38
N GLY A 288 -12.81 7.02 9.42
CA GLY A 288 -12.16 8.33 9.43
C GLY A 288 -12.63 9.16 10.64
N ILE A 289 -11.69 9.74 11.38
CA ILE A 289 -11.99 10.50 12.61
C ILE A 289 -12.26 11.97 12.30
N CYS A 290 -11.59 12.55 11.30
CA CYS A 290 -11.62 13.98 11.02
C CYS A 290 -12.62 14.42 9.93
N GLY A 291 -13.57 13.56 9.56
CA GLY A 291 -14.57 13.88 8.54
C GLY A 291 -14.00 14.04 7.11
N HIS A 292 -12.72 13.69 6.89
CA HIS A 292 -12.13 13.69 5.56
C HIS A 292 -12.72 12.54 4.73
N TRP A 293 -13.13 12.82 3.49
CA TRP A 293 -13.82 11.84 2.64
C TRP A 293 -12.95 10.65 2.23
N LYS A 294 -11.62 10.86 2.18
CA LYS A 294 -10.64 9.77 2.09
C LYS A 294 -10.25 9.29 3.48
N SER A 295 -10.82 8.17 3.93
CA SER A 295 -10.46 7.57 5.22
C SER A 295 -8.99 7.16 5.32
N ASN A 296 -8.32 6.89 4.19
CA ASN A 296 -6.92 6.47 4.15
C ASN A 296 -5.91 7.64 4.18
N SER A 297 -6.36 8.88 4.01
CA SER A 297 -5.49 10.08 3.96
C SER A 297 -5.43 10.82 5.29
N SER A 298 -6.10 10.32 6.33
CA SER A 298 -6.23 11.02 7.60
C SER A 298 -6.25 10.06 8.79
N ALA A 299 -6.29 10.61 10.01
CA ALA A 299 -6.43 9.82 11.23
C ALA A 299 -7.71 8.98 11.16
N ALA A 300 -7.56 7.68 11.34
CA ALA A 300 -8.65 6.72 11.25
C ALA A 300 -8.49 5.65 12.32
N VAL A 301 -9.63 5.22 12.88
CA VAL A 301 -9.67 4.04 13.74
C VAL A 301 -9.74 2.82 12.84
N LEU A 302 -8.85 1.85 13.09
CA LEU A 302 -8.84 0.56 12.41
C LEU A 302 -9.16 -0.53 13.44
N GLU A 303 -10.19 -1.31 13.18
CA GLU A 303 -10.67 -2.35 14.07
C GLU A 303 -10.79 -3.66 13.30
N GLN A 304 -10.21 -4.74 13.84
CA GLN A 304 -10.42 -6.06 13.27
C GLN A 304 -11.82 -6.55 13.64
N VAL A 305 -12.59 -6.99 12.65
CA VAL A 305 -13.95 -7.48 12.83
C VAL A 305 -14.07 -8.93 12.39
N LYS A 306 -15.15 -9.60 12.84
CA LYS A 306 -15.47 -10.94 12.38
C LYS A 306 -15.76 -10.92 10.87
N ASN A 307 -15.24 -11.92 10.16
CA ASN A 307 -15.48 -12.08 8.73
C ASN A 307 -16.99 -12.26 8.44
N SER A 308 -17.49 -11.49 7.48
CA SER A 308 -18.84 -11.66 6.94
C SER A 308 -18.83 -12.73 5.85
N GLU A 309 -19.78 -13.67 5.90
CA GLU A 309 -19.93 -14.70 4.86
C GLU A 309 -20.08 -14.07 3.47
N ARG A 310 -20.78 -12.93 3.38
CA ARG A 310 -20.98 -12.21 2.12
C ARG A 310 -19.66 -11.70 1.53
N HIS A 311 -18.78 -11.14 2.37
CA HIS A 311 -17.49 -10.63 1.92
C HIS A 311 -16.51 -11.75 1.59
N LEU A 312 -16.61 -12.88 2.29
CA LEU A 312 -15.88 -14.10 1.94
C LEU A 312 -16.28 -14.62 0.56
N GLN A 313 -17.59 -14.66 0.25
CA GLN A 313 -18.07 -15.03 -1.09
C GLN A 313 -17.48 -14.13 -2.20
N TYR A 314 -17.41 -12.82 -1.97
CA TYR A 314 -16.80 -11.89 -2.93
C TYR A 314 -15.31 -12.21 -3.14
N LEU A 315 -14.57 -12.36 -2.04
CA LEU A 315 -13.14 -12.62 -2.05
C LEU A 315 -12.81 -13.97 -2.71
N ASP A 316 -13.59 -15.01 -2.41
CA ASP A 316 -13.42 -16.34 -2.98
C ASP A 316 -13.73 -16.37 -4.46
N ALA A 317 -14.81 -15.72 -4.91
CA ALA A 317 -15.15 -15.62 -6.32
C ALA A 317 -14.03 -14.91 -7.13
N ILE A 318 -13.47 -13.82 -6.60
CA ILE A 318 -12.35 -13.11 -7.23
C ILE A 318 -11.09 -13.97 -7.20
N SER A 319 -10.80 -14.62 -6.06
CA SER A 319 -9.65 -15.51 -5.89
C SER A 319 -9.70 -16.68 -6.89
N GLN A 320 -10.87 -17.28 -7.11
CA GLN A 320 -11.07 -18.38 -8.05
C GLN A 320 -10.93 -17.93 -9.50
N PHE A 321 -11.50 -16.77 -9.85
CA PHE A 321 -11.34 -16.19 -11.19
C PHE A 321 -9.87 -15.97 -11.56
N LEU A 322 -9.04 -15.61 -10.58
CA LEU A 322 -7.60 -15.41 -10.74
C LEU A 322 -6.77 -16.72 -10.71
N GLY A 323 -7.42 -17.89 -10.70
CA GLY A 323 -6.75 -19.19 -10.66
C GLY A 323 -6.25 -19.60 -9.26
N GLY A 324 -6.88 -19.09 -8.20
CA GLY A 324 -6.53 -19.42 -6.81
C GLY A 324 -5.47 -18.50 -6.22
N CYS A 325 -5.72 -17.18 -6.22
CA CYS A 325 -4.81 -16.17 -5.70
C CYS A 325 -4.62 -16.28 -4.16
N PRO A 326 -3.41 -16.64 -3.65
CA PRO A 326 -3.20 -16.82 -2.21
C PRO A 326 -3.10 -15.50 -1.43
N ILE A 327 -2.66 -14.42 -2.08
CA ILE A 327 -2.54 -13.09 -1.45
C ILE A 327 -3.45 -12.13 -2.20
N LEU A 328 -4.58 -11.78 -1.58
CA LEU A 328 -5.60 -10.94 -2.22
C LEU A 328 -6.30 -10.09 -1.17
N SER A 329 -6.67 -8.87 -1.52
CA SER A 329 -7.61 -8.08 -0.72
C SER A 329 -8.63 -7.39 -1.58
N ILE A 330 -9.75 -7.07 -0.93
CA ILE A 330 -10.81 -6.22 -1.47
C ILE A 330 -11.09 -5.09 -0.48
N ASP A 331 -11.30 -3.90 -1.01
CA ASP A 331 -11.76 -2.74 -0.26
C ASP A 331 -13.23 -2.46 -0.61
N ILE A 332 -14.06 -2.35 0.41
CA ILE A 332 -15.51 -2.19 0.31
C ILE A 332 -15.91 -0.88 1.00
N LEU A 333 -16.60 -0.02 0.25
CA LEU A 333 -17.23 1.19 0.79
C LEU A 333 -18.62 0.82 1.31
N VAL A 334 -18.91 1.14 2.57
CA VAL A 334 -20.27 1.01 3.12
C VAL A 334 -20.88 2.39 3.22
N ALA A 335 -21.86 2.66 2.37
CA ALA A 335 -22.59 3.91 2.32
C ALA A 335 -23.47 4.11 3.57
N LYS A 336 -23.85 5.36 3.89
CA LYS A 336 -24.74 5.66 5.02
C LYS A 336 -26.12 5.03 4.89
N ASP A 337 -26.57 4.75 3.68
CA ASP A 337 -27.82 4.02 3.38
C ASP A 337 -27.69 2.50 3.51
N GLY A 338 -26.48 2.00 3.85
CA GLY A 338 -26.20 0.58 4.04
C GLY A 338 -25.78 -0.15 2.76
N LYS A 339 -25.73 0.51 1.60
CA LYS A 339 -25.24 -0.13 0.37
C LYS A 339 -23.73 -0.35 0.44
N GLU A 340 -23.29 -1.50 -0.05
CA GLU A 340 -21.88 -1.89 -0.12
C GLU A 340 -21.36 -1.81 -1.54
N PHE A 341 -20.17 -1.25 -1.73
CA PHE A 341 -19.53 -1.17 -3.04
C PHE A 341 -18.07 -1.63 -2.96
N VAL A 342 -17.73 -2.69 -3.69
CA VAL A 342 -16.33 -3.09 -3.90
C VAL A 342 -15.69 -2.08 -4.84
N HIS A 343 -14.75 -1.27 -4.32
CA HIS A 343 -14.16 -0.18 -5.09
C HIS A 343 -12.70 -0.46 -5.48
N SER A 344 -11.98 -1.28 -4.70
CA SER A 344 -10.60 -1.63 -4.99
C SER A 344 -10.33 -3.10 -4.69
N MET A 345 -9.34 -3.66 -5.38
CA MET A 345 -8.81 -4.99 -5.15
C MET A 345 -7.30 -4.92 -5.30
N ASN A 346 -6.56 -5.64 -4.46
CA ASN A 346 -5.10 -5.59 -4.49
C ASN A 346 -4.51 -7.00 -4.34
N ASN A 347 -3.52 -7.32 -5.18
CA ASN A 347 -2.71 -8.54 -5.08
C ASN A 347 -1.37 -8.32 -4.35
N ARG A 348 -1.15 -7.11 -3.85
CA ARG A 348 -0.01 -6.73 -3.01
C ARG A 348 -0.60 -6.09 -1.77
N LEU A 349 -0.30 -6.64 -0.60
CA LEU A 349 -1.00 -6.26 0.62
C LEU A 349 -0.13 -5.36 1.48
N ARG A 350 -0.77 -4.29 1.98
CA ARG A 350 -0.35 -3.67 3.22
C ARG A 350 -1.03 -4.43 4.34
N TYR A 351 -0.24 -5.10 5.18
CA TYR A 351 -0.80 -5.78 6.33
C TYR A 351 -1.25 -4.78 7.38
N PHE A 352 -2.37 -5.08 8.03
CA PHE A 352 -3.02 -4.21 9.01
C PHE A 352 -3.10 -4.82 10.41
N GLY A 353 -3.34 -3.97 11.41
CA GLY A 353 -3.60 -4.38 12.79
C GLY A 353 -2.36 -4.92 13.53
N GLU A 354 -2.61 -5.67 14.59
CA GLU A 354 -1.57 -6.29 15.42
C GLU A 354 -0.99 -7.56 14.77
N SER A 355 -1.72 -8.17 13.83
CA SER A 355 -1.34 -9.44 13.20
C SER A 355 -0.41 -9.31 12.00
N GLN A 356 0.17 -8.13 11.74
CA GLN A 356 1.00 -7.91 10.55
C GLN A 356 2.22 -8.82 10.48
N GLU A 357 2.86 -9.08 11.62
CA GLU A 357 4.02 -9.99 11.68
C GLU A 357 3.60 -11.44 11.41
N GLU A 358 2.40 -11.84 11.83
CA GLU A 358 1.85 -13.16 11.49
C GLU A 358 1.57 -13.27 9.99
N ASP A 359 0.96 -12.25 9.40
CA ASP A 359 0.65 -12.23 7.96
C ASP A 359 1.94 -12.27 7.11
N ARG A 360 2.99 -11.53 7.50
CA ARG A 360 4.30 -11.61 6.83
C ARG A 360 4.95 -12.99 6.97
N ARG A 361 4.83 -13.64 8.14
CA ARG A 361 5.28 -15.04 8.31
C ARG A 361 4.48 -16.00 7.43
N ALA A 362 3.17 -15.81 7.31
CA ALA A 362 2.34 -16.60 6.40
C ALA A 362 2.79 -16.40 4.94
N THR A 363 3.08 -15.17 4.51
CA THR A 363 3.66 -14.90 3.18
C THR A 363 4.99 -15.61 2.97
N SER A 364 5.90 -15.54 3.94
CA SER A 364 7.20 -16.24 3.85
C SER A 364 7.06 -17.77 3.78
N SER A 365 6.04 -18.31 4.46
CA SER A 365 5.72 -19.74 4.42
C SER A 365 5.22 -20.16 3.04
N LEU A 366 4.36 -19.34 2.42
CA LEU A 366 3.90 -19.57 1.05
C LEU A 366 5.06 -19.48 0.06
N LEU A 367 5.95 -18.49 0.19
CA LEU A 367 7.14 -18.35 -0.66
C LEU A 367 8.08 -19.55 -0.55
N THR A 368 8.25 -20.07 0.67
CA THR A 368 9.03 -21.29 0.93
C THR A 368 8.43 -22.50 0.23
N GLN A 369 7.10 -22.63 0.20
CA GLN A 369 6.42 -23.74 -0.48
C GLN A 369 6.61 -23.72 -2.00
N ILE A 370 6.74 -22.55 -2.64
CA ILE A 370 7.01 -22.49 -4.08
C ILE A 370 8.44 -22.93 -4.40
N LEU A 371 9.40 -22.56 -3.55
CA LEU A 371 10.80 -22.95 -3.72
C LEU A 371 11.03 -24.44 -3.49
N PHE A 372 10.34 -24.98 -2.49
CA PHE A 372 10.46 -26.38 -2.07
C PHE A 372 9.08 -27.03 -2.07
N PRO A 373 8.53 -27.33 -3.26
CA PRO A 373 7.23 -27.97 -3.37
C PRO A 373 7.27 -29.33 -2.68
N ILE A 374 6.35 -29.55 -1.74
CA ILE A 374 6.19 -30.85 -1.09
C ILE A 374 5.76 -31.83 -2.18
N LYS A 375 6.65 -32.78 -2.53
CA LYS A 375 6.27 -33.92 -3.38
C LYS A 375 5.16 -34.68 -2.65
N LYS A 376 3.92 -34.52 -3.09
CA LYS A 376 2.86 -35.46 -2.73
C LYS A 376 3.23 -36.78 -3.40
N HIS A 377 3.71 -37.74 -2.60
CA HIS A 377 3.73 -39.12 -3.03
C HIS A 377 2.26 -39.52 -3.23
N ASN A 378 1.86 -39.63 -4.50
CA ASN A 378 0.63 -40.30 -4.88
C ASN A 378 0.77 -41.80 -4.67
#